data_AF-A0A482Z2J4-F1
#
_entry.id   AF-A0A482Z2J4-F1
#
_cell.length_a   1.000
_cell.length_b   1.000
_cell.length_c   1.000
_cell.angle_alpha   90.00
_cell.angle_beta   90.00
_cell.angle_gamma   90.00
#
_symmetry.space_group_name_H-M   'P 1'
#
loop_
_entity.id
_entity.type
_entity.pdbx_description
1 polymer ?
#
loop_
_entity_poly.entity_id
_entity_poly.type
_entity_poly.pdbx_seq_one_letter_code
_entity_poly.pdbx_strand_id
1 'polypeptide(L)' 'YGFTMSSNYNTRPRVAEVMVSNTTHQLVRKRETVQDLFLDEYILK' A
#
# COMPACT_ATOMS: atom_id res chain seq x y z
N TYR A 1 9.10 -13.16 -1.64
CA TYR A 1 8.16 -13.30 -0.50
C TYR A 1 8.32 -12.14 0.48
N GLY A 2 8.11 -10.91 0.02
CA GLY A 2 8.22 -9.70 0.84
C GLY A 2 6.89 -8.96 0.81
N PHE A 3 6.79 -7.98 -0.07
CA PHE A 3 5.55 -7.23 -0.30
C PHE A 3 4.35 -8.12 -0.68
N THR A 4 4.58 -9.23 -1.40
CA THR A 4 3.53 -10.20 -1.77
C THR A 4 2.79 -10.80 -0.58
N MET A 5 3.38 -10.78 0.61
CA MET A 5 2.78 -11.25 1.87
C MET A 5 2.49 -10.11 2.85
N SER A 6 2.64 -8.85 2.42
CA SER A 6 2.31 -7.68 3.24
C SER A 6 0.79 -7.57 3.42
N SER A 7 0.36 -7.28 4.65
CA SER A 7 -1.04 -7.11 5.01
C SER A 7 -1.27 -5.75 5.65
N ASN A 8 -2.54 -5.41 5.84
CA ASN A 8 -2.99 -4.22 6.55
C ASN A 8 -3.20 -4.47 8.05
N TYR A 9 -2.62 -5.54 8.61
CA TYR A 9 -2.74 -5.86 10.03
C TYR A 9 -2.32 -4.68 10.92
N ASN A 10 -3.04 -4.50 12.02
CA ASN A 10 -2.97 -3.32 12.89
C ASN A 10 -3.32 -2.00 12.19
N THR A 11 -4.19 -2.04 11.17
CA THR A 11 -4.66 -0.84 10.46
C THR A 11 -3.50 -0.03 9.90
N ARG A 12 -2.50 -0.74 9.35
CA ARG A 12 -1.29 -0.13 8.79
C ARG A 12 -1.39 -0.11 7.26
N PRO A 13 -1.31 1.07 6.63
CA PRO A 13 -1.25 1.14 5.18
C PRO A 13 0.01 0.46 4.63
N ARG A 14 -0.13 -0.29 3.53
CA ARG A 14 1.02 -0.90 2.87
C ARG A 14 1.93 0.17 2.29
N VAL A 15 3.22 -0.14 2.26
CA VAL A 15 4.28 0.80 1.88
C VAL A 15 4.28 1.10 0.38
N ALA A 16 4.97 2.18 0.00
CA ALA A 16 5.32 2.43 -1.39
C ALA A 16 6.45 1.48 -1.85
N GLU A 17 6.48 1.17 -3.14
CA GLU A 17 7.60 0.48 -3.78
C GLU A 17 8.16 1.34 -4.92
N VAL A 18 9.48 1.44 -4.97
CA VAL A 18 10.21 2.24 -5.95
C VAL A 18 11.12 1.31 -6.75
N MET A 19 11.07 1.42 -8.07
CA MET A 19 11.97 0.75 -8.99
C MET A 19 13.07 1.71 -9.41
N VAL A 20 14.32 1.27 -9.30
CA VAL A 20 15.50 2.02 -9.75
C VAL A 20 15.99 1.40 -11.05
N SER A 21 16.26 2.24 -12.06
CA SER A 21 16.87 1.85 -13.33
C SER A 21 17.95 2.86 -13.70
N ASN A 22 19.21 2.42 -13.67
CA ASN A 22 20.39 3.26 -13.84
C ASN A 22 20.37 4.49 -12.90
N THR A 23 20.25 5.69 -13.48
CA THR A 23 20.21 6.97 -12.76
C THR A 23 18.81 7.46 -12.43
N THR A 24 17.78 6.70 -12.82
CA THR A 24 16.37 7.08 -12.65
C THR A 24 15.69 6.19 -11.61
N HIS A 25 14.71 6.75 -10.92
CA HIS A 25 13.84 6.00 -10.03
C HIS A 25 12.38 6.32 -10.35
N GLN A 26 11.51 5.34 -10.23
CA GLN A 26 10.08 5.47 -10.48
C GLN A 26 9.28 4.79 -9.38
N LEU A 27 8.20 5.44 -8.96
CA LEU A 27 7.25 4.88 -8.02
C LEU A 27 6.39 3.84 -8.77
N VAL A 28 6.64 2.56 -8.50
CA VAL A 28 5.90 1.46 -9.15
C VAL A 28 4.69 1.01 -8.34
N ARG A 29 4.68 1.32 -7.04
CA ARG A 29 3.51 1.15 -6.18
C ARG A 29 3.38 2.32 -5.22
N LYS A 30 2.23 2.99 -5.24
CA LYS A 30 1.92 4.06 -4.27
C LYS A 30 1.69 3.46 -2.89
N ARG A 31 2.09 4.20 -1.85
CA ARG A 31 1.72 3.91 -0.46
C ARG A 31 0.20 4.05 -0.34
N GLU A 32 -0.43 3.14 0.39
CA GLU A 32 -1.85 3.26 0.73
C GLU A 32 -2.08 4.42 1.71
N THR A 33 -3.23 5.06 1.60
CA THR A 33 -3.72 6.03 2.58
C THR A 33 -4.45 5.31 3.72
N VAL A 34 -4.77 6.03 4.79
CA VAL A 34 -5.59 5.47 5.89
C VAL A 34 -7.01 5.22 5.41
N GLN A 35 -7.53 6.08 4.53
CA GLN A 35 -8.86 5.95 3.93
C GLN A 35 -8.97 4.69 3.08
N ASP A 36 -7.91 4.31 2.36
CA ASP A 36 -7.88 3.10 1.53
C ASP A 36 -8.16 1.82 2.33
N LEU A 37 -7.86 1.82 3.64
CA LEU A 37 -8.05 0.66 4.51
C LEU A 37 -9.52 0.29 4.71
N PHE A 38 -10.43 1.26 4.56
CA PHE A 38 -11.85 1.12 4.88
C PHE A 38 -12.74 1.27 3.64
N LEU A 39 -12.15 1.28 2.43
CA LEU A 39 -12.90 1.51 1.18
C LEU A 39 -14.06 0.55 0.97
N ASP A 40 -13.92 -0.69 1.44
CA ASP A 40 -14.92 -1.76 1.29
C ASP A 40 -15.78 -1.97 2.56
N GLU A 41 -15.68 -1.08 3.55
CA GLU A 41 -16.46 -1.16 4.78
C GLU A 41 -17.73 -0.27 4.74
N TYR A 42 -18.82 -0.78 5.30
CA TYR A 42 -20.09 -0.08 5.39
C TYR A 42 -20.69 -0.27 6.79
N ILE A 43 -21.20 0.81 7.37
CA ILE A 43 -21.92 0.75 8.64
C ILE A 43 -23.40 0.48 8.35
N LEU A 44 -23.95 -0.56 8.98
CA LEU A 44 -25.39 -0.81 8.94
C LEU A 44 -26.12 0.30 9.70
N LYS A 45 -27.20 0.80 9.11
CA LYS A 45 -28.11 1.75 9.75
C LYS A 45 -29.12 1.04 10.63
#